data_AF-A0A2S9IZS6-F1
#
_entry.id   AF-A0A2S9IZS6-F1
#
_cell.length_a   1.000
_cell.length_b   1.000
_cell.length_c   1.000
_cell.angle_alpha   90.00
_cell.angle_beta   90.00
_cell.angle_gamma   90.00
#
_symmetry.space_group_name_H-M   'P 1'
#
loop_
_entity.id
_entity.type
_entity.pdbx_description
1 polymer ?
#
loop_
_entity_poly.entity_id
_entity_poly.type
_entity_poly.pdbx_seq_one_letter_code
_entity_poly.pdbx_strand_id
1 'polypeptide(L)'
;MEELHDANGVRKTRITCSPLYCGFIYCMMLNRISRGYTSDELTFLIGQDDHFISNIESLTSIDFSMDLYGSLRQVFRHPNFLLHEGQVREEIEHEMCTWQDETAIYHRMERYVNERETVTVFQLVEEHSGYADQFTNSVNMEIEGCREVLRLLIKEGIFNKPILPSDLHNHVESILQMRIKPRYLQAELDKLWGRKGKAPIKRTKRRSYGYKYVLHPGVSIADAITFTKQQFNTL
;
A
#
# COMPACT_ATOMS: atom_id res chain seq x y z
N MET A 1 -6.23 1.86 -23.51
CA MET A 1 -6.52 2.48 -22.20
C MET A 1 -6.88 3.90 -22.48
N GLU A 2 -8.08 4.30 -22.09
CA GLU A 2 -8.63 5.64 -22.34
C GLU A 2 -9.00 6.22 -20.97
N GLU A 3 -8.41 7.36 -20.62
CA GLU A 3 -8.76 8.13 -19.43
C GLU A 3 -9.80 9.17 -19.84
N LEU A 4 -11.02 9.05 -19.31
CA LEU A 4 -12.08 10.01 -19.53
C LEU A 4 -12.32 10.77 -18.22
N HIS A 5 -12.09 12.07 -18.23
CA HIS A 5 -12.48 12.97 -17.14
C HIS A 5 -13.86 13.55 -17.45
N ASP A 6 -14.83 13.35 -16.55
CA ASP A 6 -16.09 14.09 -16.65
C ASP A 6 -15.99 15.47 -15.99
N ALA A 7 -16.95 16.34 -16.32
CA ALA A 7 -17.01 17.72 -15.80
C ALA A 7 -17.23 17.81 -14.28
N ASN A 8 -17.46 16.69 -13.59
CA ASN A 8 -17.72 16.60 -12.15
C ASN A 8 -16.53 16.04 -11.36
N GLY A 9 -15.36 15.84 -12.01
CA GLY A 9 -14.17 15.30 -11.37
C GLY A 9 -14.20 13.77 -11.20
N VAL A 10 -15.11 13.06 -11.87
CA VAL A 10 -15.13 11.60 -11.90
C VAL A 10 -14.03 11.12 -12.85
N ARG A 11 -13.13 10.27 -12.33
CA ARG A 11 -12.13 9.56 -13.14
C ARG A 11 -12.73 8.25 -13.63
N LYS A 12 -12.67 8.02 -14.94
CA LYS A 12 -13.11 6.77 -15.57
C LYS A 12 -11.98 6.11 -16.35
N THR A 13 -11.86 4.80 -16.17
CA THR A 13 -10.89 3.99 -16.89
C THR A 13 -11.55 2.70 -17.37
N ARG A 14 -11.37 2.39 -18.65
CA ARG A 14 -11.91 1.19 -19.29
C ARG A 14 -10.85 0.17 -19.60
N ILE A 15 -11.21 -1.10 -19.44
CA ILE A 15 -10.34 -2.24 -19.76
C ILE A 15 -11.17 -3.47 -20.13
N THR A 16 -10.63 -4.32 -21.01
CA THR A 16 -11.18 -5.66 -21.23
C THR A 16 -10.41 -6.64 -20.36
N CYS A 17 -11.10 -7.36 -19.48
CA CYS A 17 -10.48 -8.31 -18.57
C CYS A 17 -11.45 -9.41 -18.13
N SER A 18 -10.91 -10.46 -17.51
CA SER A 18 -11.72 -11.56 -17.00
C SER A 18 -12.51 -11.15 -15.74
N PRO A 19 -13.72 -11.71 -15.51
CA PRO A 19 -14.47 -11.50 -14.28
C PRO A 19 -13.70 -11.91 -13.00
N LEU A 20 -12.78 -12.87 -13.12
CA LEU A 20 -11.89 -13.27 -12.03
C LEU A 20 -10.97 -12.12 -11.60
N TYR A 21 -10.46 -11.34 -12.55
CA TYR A 21 -9.65 -10.17 -12.25
C TYR A 21 -10.47 -9.11 -11.52
N CYS A 22 -11.71 -8.85 -11.95
CA CYS A 22 -12.62 -7.94 -11.25
C CYS A 22 -12.90 -8.39 -9.80
N GLY A 23 -13.12 -9.69 -9.60
CA GLY A 23 -13.27 -10.26 -8.26
C GLY A 23 -12.01 -10.10 -7.41
N PHE A 24 -10.83 -10.24 -7.99
CA PHE A 24 -9.57 -9.97 -7.31
C PHE A 24 -9.42 -8.50 -6.90
N ILE A 25 -9.71 -7.56 -7.80
CA ILE A 25 -9.69 -6.12 -7.50
C ILE A 25 -10.66 -5.80 -6.36
N TYR A 26 -11.89 -6.31 -6.44
CA TYR A 26 -12.89 -6.14 -5.40
C TYR A 26 -12.38 -6.63 -4.03
N CYS A 27 -11.87 -7.87 -3.96
CA CYS A 27 -11.34 -8.44 -2.73
C CYS A 27 -10.15 -7.64 -2.19
N MET A 28 -9.25 -7.20 -3.05
CA MET A 28 -8.08 -6.40 -2.67
C MET A 28 -8.52 -5.06 -2.06
N MET A 29 -9.37 -4.32 -2.76
CA MET A 29 -9.92 -3.03 -2.30
C MET A 29 -10.69 -3.20 -1.00
N LEU A 30 -11.59 -4.18 -0.91
CA LEU A 30 -12.38 -4.43 0.29
C LEU A 30 -11.48 -4.71 1.51
N ASN A 31 -10.47 -5.58 1.36
CA ASN A 31 -9.55 -5.89 2.45
C ASN A 31 -8.72 -4.67 2.87
N ARG A 32 -8.22 -3.90 1.89
CA ARG A 32 -7.48 -2.66 2.13
C ARG A 32 -8.31 -1.65 2.91
N ILE A 33 -9.52 -1.36 2.42
CA ILE A 33 -10.45 -0.40 3.01
C ILE A 33 -10.88 -0.86 4.41
N SER A 34 -11.16 -2.15 4.61
CA SER A 34 -11.54 -2.69 5.92
C SER A 34 -10.46 -2.53 7.00
N ARG A 35 -9.20 -2.35 6.59
CA ARG A 35 -8.07 -2.07 7.49
C ARG A 35 -7.77 -0.59 7.64
N GLY A 36 -8.50 0.27 6.93
CA GLY A 36 -8.26 1.72 6.89
C GLY A 36 -6.97 2.10 6.18
N TYR A 37 -6.45 1.24 5.30
CA TYR A 37 -5.25 1.55 4.52
C TYR A 37 -5.62 2.31 3.25
N THR A 38 -4.81 3.28 2.86
CA THR A 38 -4.86 3.87 1.50
C THR A 38 -4.16 2.96 0.49
N SER A 39 -4.38 3.19 -0.82
CA SER A 39 -3.69 2.46 -1.89
C SER A 39 -2.16 2.62 -1.80
N ASP A 40 -1.67 3.81 -1.43
CA ASP A 40 -0.24 4.07 -1.25
C ASP A 40 0.32 3.36 -0.01
N GLU A 41 -0.46 3.29 1.08
CA GLU A 41 -0.06 2.54 2.27
C GLU A 41 0.04 1.04 1.99
N LEU A 42 -0.91 0.47 1.24
CA LEU A 42 -0.80 -0.93 0.81
C LEU A 42 0.40 -1.15 -0.11
N THR A 43 0.64 -0.22 -1.04
CA THR A 43 1.82 -0.20 -1.94
C THR A 43 3.13 -0.26 -1.14
N PHE A 44 3.24 0.58 -0.11
CA PHE A 44 4.36 0.56 0.82
C PHE A 44 4.50 -0.80 1.52
N LEU A 45 3.41 -1.32 2.10
CA LEU A 45 3.45 -2.57 2.87
C LEU A 45 3.90 -3.78 2.04
N ILE A 46 3.51 -3.86 0.76
CA ILE A 46 3.97 -4.93 -0.15
C ILE A 46 5.37 -4.65 -0.73
N GLY A 47 5.96 -3.49 -0.48
CA GLY A 47 7.26 -3.09 -0.99
C GLY A 47 7.27 -2.79 -2.48
N GLN A 48 6.22 -2.17 -3.03
CA GLN A 48 6.22 -1.75 -4.43
C GLN A 48 6.47 -0.26 -4.58
N ASP A 49 6.84 0.14 -5.80
CA ASP A 49 7.09 1.53 -6.14
C ASP A 49 5.78 2.32 -6.12
N ASP A 50 5.88 3.64 -5.94
CA ASP A 50 4.73 4.52 -5.70
C ASP A 50 3.60 4.31 -6.72
N HIS A 51 2.36 4.43 -6.26
CA HIS A 51 1.13 4.26 -7.04
C HIS A 51 0.86 2.86 -7.60
N PHE A 52 1.65 1.83 -7.25
CA PHE A 52 1.45 0.47 -7.77
C PHE A 52 0.03 -0.06 -7.55
N ILE A 53 -0.48 -0.03 -6.31
CA ILE A 53 -1.84 -0.48 -6.01
C ILE A 53 -2.89 0.46 -6.59
N SER A 54 -2.70 1.78 -6.52
CA SER A 54 -3.68 2.72 -7.07
C SER A 54 -3.85 2.53 -8.58
N ASN A 55 -2.77 2.21 -9.30
CA ASN A 55 -2.82 1.93 -10.74
C ASN A 55 -3.59 0.64 -11.04
N ILE A 56 -3.41 -0.39 -10.21
CA ILE A 56 -4.18 -1.64 -10.31
C ILE A 56 -5.66 -1.39 -10.03
N GLU A 57 -5.98 -0.64 -8.96
CA GLU A 57 -7.35 -0.30 -8.57
C GLU A 57 -8.06 0.59 -9.60
N SER A 58 -7.32 1.52 -10.23
CA SER A 58 -7.83 2.35 -11.32
C SER A 58 -7.80 1.68 -12.68
N LEU A 59 -7.40 0.41 -12.77
CA LEU A 59 -7.27 -0.33 -14.03
C LEU A 59 -6.28 0.30 -15.03
N THR A 60 -5.35 1.13 -14.57
CA THR A 60 -4.26 1.69 -15.40
C THR A 60 -3.05 0.76 -15.47
N SER A 61 -3.03 -0.29 -14.66
CA SER A 61 -2.14 -1.43 -14.80
C SER A 61 -2.89 -2.74 -14.48
N ILE A 62 -2.41 -3.85 -15.04
CA ILE A 62 -2.88 -5.19 -14.68
C ILE A 62 -1.75 -5.94 -13.99
N ASP A 63 -2.00 -6.41 -12.78
CA ASP A 63 -1.20 -7.46 -12.14
C ASP A 63 -2.13 -8.43 -11.40
N PHE A 64 -2.09 -9.70 -11.81
CA PHE A 64 -2.80 -10.80 -11.18
C PHE A 64 -1.86 -11.98 -10.94
N SER A 65 -0.60 -11.68 -10.65
CA SER A 65 0.44 -12.67 -10.43
C SER A 65 0.31 -13.37 -9.08
N MET A 66 0.85 -14.59 -9.00
CA MET A 66 0.96 -15.33 -7.74
C MET A 66 1.87 -14.62 -6.73
N ASP A 67 2.83 -13.82 -7.21
CA ASP A 67 3.71 -13.03 -6.36
C ASP A 67 2.95 -11.91 -5.67
N LEU A 68 2.12 -11.15 -6.41
CA LEU A 68 1.23 -10.15 -5.83
C LEU A 68 0.30 -10.79 -4.79
N TYR A 69 -0.33 -11.90 -5.16
CA TYR A 69 -1.20 -12.67 -4.25
C TYR A 69 -0.47 -13.07 -2.97
N GLY A 70 0.76 -13.59 -3.08
CA GLY A 70 1.59 -13.96 -1.94
C GLY A 70 1.90 -12.78 -1.02
N SER A 71 2.25 -11.63 -1.60
CA SER A 71 2.50 -10.38 -0.86
C SER A 71 1.25 -9.86 -0.16
N LEU A 72 0.10 -9.83 -0.85
CA LEU A 72 -1.17 -9.42 -0.26
C LEU A 72 -1.56 -10.33 0.90
N ARG A 73 -1.43 -11.65 0.75
CA ARG A 73 -1.69 -12.62 1.82
C ARG A 73 -0.83 -12.36 3.06
N GLN A 74 0.43 -11.98 2.88
CA GLN A 74 1.33 -11.63 4.00
C GLN A 74 0.86 -10.36 4.73
N VAL A 75 0.49 -9.32 3.99
CA VAL A 75 0.00 -8.05 4.58
C VAL A 75 -1.33 -8.27 5.30
N PHE A 76 -2.28 -8.89 4.62
CA PHE A 76 -3.64 -9.06 5.11
C PHE A 76 -3.81 -10.21 6.10
N ARG A 77 -2.81 -11.08 6.25
CA ARG A 77 -2.79 -12.22 7.19
C ARG A 77 -4.06 -13.07 7.13
N HIS A 78 -4.71 -13.11 5.97
CA HIS A 78 -5.97 -13.81 5.75
C HIS A 78 -5.81 -14.82 4.60
N PRO A 79 -6.26 -16.08 4.75
CA PRO A 79 -6.03 -17.11 3.75
C PRO A 79 -6.89 -16.97 2.48
N ASN A 80 -8.02 -16.26 2.55
CA ASN A 80 -9.02 -16.25 1.47
C ASN A 80 -9.05 -14.90 0.75
N PHE A 81 -8.36 -14.81 -0.39
CA PHE A 81 -8.36 -13.67 -1.31
C PHE A 81 -9.14 -13.94 -2.61
N LEU A 82 -9.64 -15.16 -2.80
CA LEU A 82 -10.21 -15.60 -4.05
C LEU A 82 -11.67 -16.01 -3.87
N LEU A 83 -12.54 -15.39 -4.66
CA LEU A 83 -13.76 -16.02 -5.12
C LEU A 83 -13.37 -17.10 -6.13
N HIS A 84 -13.27 -18.34 -5.67
CA HIS A 84 -13.29 -19.48 -6.58
C HIS A 84 -14.75 -19.77 -6.89
N GLU A 85 -15.22 -19.33 -8.06
CA GLU A 85 -16.26 -20.06 -8.79
C GLU A 85 -16.42 -19.52 -10.22
N GLY A 86 -16.37 -20.44 -11.19
CA GLY A 86 -16.73 -20.21 -12.59
C GLY A 86 -15.54 -20.02 -13.54
N GLN A 87 -15.36 -20.95 -14.47
CA GLN A 87 -14.52 -20.74 -15.66
C GLN A 87 -15.20 -19.76 -16.62
N VAL A 88 -15.39 -18.49 -16.23
CA VAL A 88 -15.76 -17.46 -17.21
C VAL A 88 -14.47 -16.99 -17.85
N ARG A 89 -14.10 -17.65 -18.96
CA ARG A 89 -12.90 -17.34 -19.75
C ARG A 89 -13.08 -16.15 -20.68
N GLU A 90 -14.31 -15.68 -20.87
CA GLU A 90 -14.58 -14.54 -21.73
C GLU A 90 -14.13 -13.26 -21.04
N GLU A 91 -13.24 -12.55 -21.71
CA GLU A 91 -12.88 -11.20 -21.32
C GLU A 91 -14.03 -10.26 -21.70
N ILE A 92 -14.46 -9.47 -20.72
CA ILE A 92 -15.58 -8.54 -20.87
C ILE A 92 -15.02 -7.13 -20.65
N GLU A 93 -15.60 -6.15 -21.32
CA GLU A 93 -15.26 -4.74 -21.08
C GLU A 93 -15.82 -4.29 -19.72
N HIS A 94 -14.97 -3.67 -18.93
CA HIS A 94 -15.27 -3.12 -17.61
C HIS A 94 -14.84 -1.65 -17.54
N GLU A 95 -15.56 -0.86 -16.75
CA GLU A 95 -15.25 0.54 -16.44
C GLU A 95 -15.13 0.72 -14.93
N MET A 96 -13.97 1.22 -14.46
CA MET A 96 -13.81 1.72 -13.11
C MET A 96 -14.11 3.22 -13.08
N CYS A 97 -15.09 3.62 -12.29
CA CYS A 97 -15.40 4.99 -11.94
C CYS A 97 -14.90 5.28 -10.53
N THR A 98 -14.17 6.38 -10.34
CA THR A 98 -13.76 6.88 -9.02
C THR A 98 -14.11 8.36 -8.89
N TRP A 99 -14.74 8.74 -7.78
CA TRP A 99 -15.04 10.12 -7.43
C TRP A 99 -14.95 10.32 -5.93
N GLN A 100 -14.87 11.57 -5.47
CA GLN A 100 -14.71 11.88 -4.06
C GLN A 100 -15.51 13.12 -3.66
N ASP A 101 -15.91 13.16 -2.38
CA ASP A 101 -16.36 14.37 -1.69
C ASP A 101 -15.40 14.71 -0.54
N GLU A 102 -15.79 15.63 0.35
CA GLU A 102 -14.95 16.07 1.47
C GLU A 102 -14.64 14.96 2.48
N THR A 103 -15.48 13.92 2.54
CA THR A 103 -15.48 12.89 3.58
C THR A 103 -15.14 11.51 3.05
N ALA A 104 -15.43 11.23 1.78
CA ALA A 104 -15.37 9.89 1.23
C ALA A 104 -14.87 9.84 -0.21
N ILE A 105 -14.27 8.71 -0.55
CA ILE A 105 -13.90 8.30 -1.90
C ILE A 105 -14.79 7.13 -2.28
N TYR A 106 -15.37 7.20 -3.47
CA TYR A 106 -16.31 6.22 -4.00
C TYR A 106 -15.69 5.53 -5.21
N HIS A 107 -15.82 4.21 -5.25
CA HIS A 107 -15.37 3.38 -6.35
C HIS A 107 -16.53 2.55 -6.87
N ARG A 108 -16.76 2.58 -8.18
CA ARG A 108 -17.79 1.77 -8.84
C ARG A 108 -17.21 1.08 -10.05
N MET A 109 -17.30 -0.25 -10.05
CA MET A 109 -16.95 -1.07 -11.20
C MET A 109 -18.22 -1.45 -11.94
N GLU A 110 -18.25 -1.20 -13.24
CA GLU A 110 -19.33 -1.59 -14.15
C GLU A 110 -18.79 -2.56 -15.21
N ARG A 111 -19.65 -3.47 -15.68
CA ARG A 111 -19.39 -4.34 -16.84
C ARG A 111 -20.35 -3.98 -17.97
N TYR A 112 -19.88 -3.99 -19.21
CA TYR A 112 -20.74 -3.78 -20.37
C TYR A 112 -21.47 -5.08 -20.73
N VAL A 113 -22.79 -5.00 -20.87
CA VAL A 113 -23.63 -6.07 -21.42
C VAL A 113 -23.73 -5.94 -22.95
N ASN A 114 -23.72 -4.70 -23.42
CA ASN A 114 -23.64 -4.31 -24.83
C ASN A 114 -23.08 -2.87 -24.92
N GLU A 115 -23.05 -2.28 -26.12
CA GLU A 115 -22.50 -0.93 -26.34
C GLU A 115 -23.18 0.20 -25.54
N ARG A 116 -24.36 -0.03 -24.97
CA ARG A 116 -25.18 1.00 -24.31
C ARG A 116 -25.56 0.69 -22.87
N GLU A 117 -25.53 -0.57 -22.47
CA GLU A 117 -25.98 -1.03 -21.16
C GLU A 117 -24.81 -1.56 -20.35
N THR A 118 -24.69 -1.05 -19.12
CA THR A 118 -23.76 -1.53 -18.13
C THR A 118 -24.48 -2.13 -16.91
N VAL A 119 -23.81 -3.03 -16.21
CA VAL A 119 -24.26 -3.61 -14.94
C VAL A 119 -23.19 -3.33 -13.90
N THR A 120 -23.59 -2.79 -12.75
CA THR A 120 -22.68 -2.61 -11.62
C THR A 120 -22.22 -3.96 -11.08
N VAL A 121 -20.90 -4.18 -11.09
CA VAL A 121 -20.26 -5.38 -10.53
C VAL A 121 -20.08 -5.21 -9.02
N PHE A 122 -19.55 -4.05 -8.60
CA PHE A 122 -19.46 -3.67 -7.20
C PHE A 122 -19.41 -2.16 -7.03
N GLN A 123 -19.71 -1.71 -5.81
CA GLN A 123 -19.50 -0.35 -5.35
C GLN A 123 -18.90 -0.38 -3.95
N LEU A 124 -17.82 0.38 -3.75
CA LEU A 124 -17.09 0.50 -2.49
C LEU A 124 -16.97 1.97 -2.11
N VAL A 125 -16.91 2.22 -0.81
CA VAL A 125 -16.72 3.56 -0.24
C VAL A 125 -15.60 3.46 0.77
N GLU A 126 -14.67 4.41 0.73
CA GLU A 126 -13.63 4.55 1.73
C GLU A 126 -13.54 5.98 2.25
N GLU A 127 -13.02 6.15 3.46
CA GLU A 127 -12.89 7.46 4.09
C GLU A 127 -11.77 8.27 3.45
N HIS A 128 -12.03 9.56 3.21
CA HIS A 128 -11.01 10.47 2.71
C HIS A 128 -9.94 10.69 3.79
N SER A 129 -8.68 10.38 3.48
CA SER A 129 -7.58 10.39 4.45
C SER A 129 -7.40 11.75 5.17
N GLY A 130 -7.61 12.84 4.44
CA GLY A 130 -7.56 14.21 4.97
C GLY A 130 -8.70 14.56 5.93
N TYR A 131 -9.81 13.82 5.92
CA TYR A 131 -10.90 13.98 6.89
C TYR A 131 -10.58 13.21 8.18
N ALA A 132 -10.15 11.95 8.05
CA ALA A 132 -9.82 11.08 9.17
C ALA A 132 -8.75 11.67 10.12
N ASP A 133 -7.75 12.35 9.56
CA ASP A 133 -6.61 12.87 10.34
C ASP A 133 -6.94 14.17 11.13
N GLN A 134 -8.07 14.83 10.86
CA GLN A 134 -8.47 16.07 11.54
C GLN A 134 -8.92 15.85 13.00
N PHE A 135 -9.28 14.62 13.35
CA PHE A 135 -9.88 14.30 14.65
C PHE A 135 -8.90 13.64 15.63
N THR A 136 -7.62 13.48 15.25
CA THR A 136 -6.67 12.65 16.01
C THR A 136 -5.49 13.44 16.57
N ASN A 137 -5.55 13.76 17.88
CA ASN A 137 -4.39 14.20 18.67
C ASN A 137 -3.29 13.11 18.78
N SER A 138 -3.56 11.88 18.32
CA SER A 138 -2.65 10.72 18.39
C SER A 138 -1.52 10.75 17.37
N VAL A 139 -1.64 11.53 16.29
CA VAL A 139 -0.71 11.49 15.14
C VAL A 139 0.73 11.72 15.59
N ASN A 140 0.96 12.71 16.46
CA ASN A 140 2.29 13.02 16.97
C ASN A 140 2.85 11.89 17.85
N MET A 141 2.01 11.21 18.64
CA MET A 141 2.43 10.07 19.46
C MET A 141 2.77 8.86 18.60
N GLU A 142 2.02 8.60 17.54
CA GLU A 142 2.27 7.50 16.60
C GLU A 142 3.58 7.70 15.83
N ILE A 143 3.82 8.93 15.37
CA ILE A 143 5.08 9.31 14.68
C ILE A 143 6.27 9.17 15.62
N GLU A 144 6.18 9.70 16.84
CA GLU A 144 7.28 9.60 17.81
C GLU A 144 7.52 8.15 18.23
N GLY A 145 6.45 7.37 18.41
CA GLY A 145 6.54 5.93 18.64
C GLY A 145 7.27 5.20 17.50
N CYS A 146 6.98 5.54 16.24
CA CYS A 146 7.70 4.99 15.09
C CYS A 146 9.20 5.29 15.15
N ARG A 147 9.59 6.51 15.52
CA ARG A 147 11.00 6.91 15.64
C ARG A 147 11.74 6.11 16.70
N GLU A 148 11.13 5.97 17.88
CA GLU A 148 11.71 5.22 18.99
C GLU A 148 11.88 3.74 18.63
N VAL A 149 10.87 3.15 18.00
CA VAL A 149 10.99 1.76 17.54
C VAL A 149 12.05 1.63 16.45
N LEU A 150 12.11 2.53 15.46
CA LEU A 150 13.16 2.47 14.43
C LEU A 150 14.57 2.60 15.02
N ARG A 151 14.77 3.45 16.02
CA ARG A 151 16.03 3.54 16.79
C ARG A 151 16.37 2.21 17.45
N LEU A 152 15.39 1.56 18.08
CA LEU A 152 15.56 0.24 18.70
C LEU A 152 15.91 -0.84 17.68
N LEU A 153 15.16 -0.95 16.59
CA LEU A 153 15.38 -1.96 15.55
C LEU A 153 16.76 -1.82 14.86
N ILE A 154 17.24 -0.58 14.70
CA ILE A 154 18.61 -0.34 14.22
C ILE A 154 19.65 -0.83 15.22
N LYS A 155 19.47 -0.50 16.51
CA LYS A 155 20.37 -0.92 17.58
C LYS A 155 20.44 -2.44 17.72
N GLU A 156 19.31 -3.12 17.56
CA GLU A 156 19.20 -4.58 17.58
C GLU A 156 19.70 -5.25 16.31
N GLY A 157 20.06 -4.48 15.28
CA GLY A 157 20.61 -5.00 14.04
C GLY A 157 19.59 -5.70 13.15
N ILE A 158 18.31 -5.34 13.25
CA ILE A 158 17.23 -5.91 12.41
C ILE A 158 17.53 -5.72 10.92
N PHE A 159 18.07 -4.55 10.56
CA PHE A 159 18.44 -4.22 9.18
C PHE A 159 19.74 -4.90 8.71
N ASN A 160 20.40 -5.73 9.51
CA ASN A 160 21.54 -6.56 9.05
C ASN A 160 21.11 -7.58 7.99
N LYS A 161 19.82 -7.95 7.98
CA LYS A 161 19.21 -8.80 6.96
C LYS A 161 18.10 -8.01 6.24
N PRO A 162 17.83 -8.31 4.96
CA PRO A 162 16.71 -7.69 4.25
C PRO A 162 15.37 -8.00 4.93
N ILE A 163 14.64 -6.96 5.32
CA ILE A 163 13.32 -7.05 5.96
C ILE A 163 12.25 -6.36 5.10
N LEU A 164 11.05 -6.95 5.02
CA LEU A 164 9.94 -6.39 4.28
C LEU A 164 9.29 -5.21 5.03
N PRO A 165 8.70 -4.24 4.33
CA PRO A 165 7.97 -3.14 4.96
C PRO A 165 6.82 -3.63 5.86
N SER A 166 6.05 -4.63 5.41
CA SER A 166 4.99 -5.25 6.21
C SER A 166 5.51 -5.90 7.49
N ASP A 167 6.65 -6.59 7.44
CA ASP A 167 7.28 -7.18 8.63
C ASP A 167 7.77 -6.09 9.59
N LEU A 168 8.35 -4.99 9.08
CA LEU A 168 8.72 -3.84 9.92
C LEU A 168 7.50 -3.20 10.59
N HIS A 169 6.43 -2.97 9.83
CA HIS A 169 5.18 -2.42 10.33
C HIS A 169 4.60 -3.28 11.46
N ASN A 170 4.60 -4.60 11.27
CA ASN A 170 4.17 -5.54 12.29
C ASN A 170 5.06 -5.51 13.55
N HIS A 171 6.37 -5.32 13.43
CA HIS A 171 7.25 -5.14 14.59
C HIS A 171 6.93 -3.85 15.34
N VAL A 172 6.68 -2.76 14.61
CA VAL A 172 6.32 -1.47 15.20
C VAL A 172 5.01 -1.56 15.98
N GLU A 173 3.95 -2.10 15.38
CA GLU A 173 2.68 -2.30 16.08
C GLU A 173 2.83 -3.23 17.29
N SER A 174 3.65 -4.28 17.17
CA SER A 174 3.90 -5.21 18.27
C SER A 174 4.71 -4.58 19.42
N ILE A 175 5.63 -3.66 19.15
CA ILE A 175 6.43 -3.02 20.21
C ILE A 175 5.60 -1.92 20.88
N LEU A 176 4.85 -1.13 20.10
CA LEU A 176 4.01 -0.05 20.62
C LEU A 176 2.68 -0.55 21.22
N GLN A 177 2.32 -1.82 20.99
CA GLN A 177 1.05 -2.43 21.44
C GLN A 177 -0.19 -1.65 20.98
N MET A 178 -0.11 -1.04 19.80
CA MET A 178 -1.19 -0.29 19.18
C MET A 178 -1.13 -0.42 17.66
N ARG A 179 -2.27 -0.20 17.00
CA ARG A 179 -2.30 -0.08 15.54
C ARG A 179 -1.69 1.24 15.12
N ILE A 180 -0.90 1.20 14.06
CA ILE A 180 -0.21 2.39 13.51
C ILE A 180 -0.55 2.48 12.03
N LYS A 181 -0.93 3.67 11.54
CA LYS A 181 -1.13 3.84 10.10
C LYS A 181 0.20 3.67 9.36
N PRO A 182 0.26 2.85 8.28
CA PRO A 182 1.52 2.57 7.59
C PRO A 182 2.27 3.82 7.10
N ARG A 183 1.54 4.89 6.76
CA ARG A 183 2.12 6.17 6.32
C ARG A 183 3.07 6.79 7.35
N TYR A 184 2.82 6.64 8.65
CA TYR A 184 3.68 7.22 9.68
C TYR A 184 5.02 6.50 9.75
N LEU A 185 5.00 5.16 9.67
CA LEU A 185 6.23 4.38 9.56
C LEU A 185 6.98 4.68 8.27
N GLN A 186 6.27 4.75 7.13
CA GLN A 186 6.87 5.07 5.83
C GLN A 186 7.58 6.42 5.87
N ALA A 187 6.92 7.47 6.37
CA ALA A 187 7.50 8.81 6.45
C ALA A 187 8.78 8.87 7.29
N GLU A 188 8.85 8.14 8.41
CA GLU A 188 10.05 8.09 9.25
C GLU A 188 11.15 7.20 8.63
N LEU A 189 10.78 6.10 7.95
CA LEU A 189 11.73 5.29 7.18
C LEU A 189 12.33 6.07 6.02
N ASP A 190 11.56 6.93 5.35
CA ASP A 190 11.99 7.72 4.20
C ASP A 190 13.12 8.71 4.53
N LYS A 191 13.30 9.05 5.81
CA LYS A 191 14.44 9.82 6.31
C LYS A 191 15.72 9.00 6.48
N LEU A 192 15.60 7.67 6.53
CA LEU A 192 16.70 6.76 6.87
C LEU A 192 17.22 5.93 5.70
N TRP A 193 16.52 5.87 4.57
CA TRP A 193 16.97 5.15 3.39
C TRP A 193 17.44 6.09 2.27
N GLY A 194 18.40 5.63 1.46
CA GLY A 194 18.93 6.42 0.36
C GLY A 194 20.23 5.89 -0.20
N ARG A 195 21.02 6.77 -0.84
CA ARG A 195 22.33 6.42 -1.38
C ARG A 195 23.34 6.21 -0.26
N LYS A 196 24.30 5.30 -0.47
CA LYS A 196 25.40 5.03 0.48
C LYS A 196 26.14 6.34 0.79
N GLY A 197 26.43 6.56 2.07
CA GLY A 197 27.08 7.78 2.56
C GLY A 197 26.14 8.95 2.84
N LYS A 198 24.89 8.90 2.37
CA LYS A 198 23.83 9.87 2.71
C LYS A 198 22.75 9.30 3.62
N ALA A 199 22.64 7.98 3.69
CA ALA A 199 21.68 7.27 4.51
C ALA A 199 22.26 5.90 4.92
N PRO A 200 21.90 5.36 6.10
CA PRO A 200 22.39 4.08 6.57
C PRO A 200 21.71 2.88 5.88
N ILE A 201 20.46 3.05 5.44
CA ILE A 201 19.62 1.98 4.89
C ILE A 201 19.50 2.13 3.35
N LYS A 202 19.30 1.01 2.65
CA LYS A 202 18.86 0.96 1.26
C LYS A 202 17.65 0.06 1.07
N ARG A 203 16.93 0.30 -0.02
CA ARG A 203 15.94 -0.62 -0.58
C ARG A 203 16.63 -1.62 -1.53
N THR A 204 16.22 -2.89 -1.51
CA THR A 204 16.68 -3.92 -2.45
C THR A 204 15.54 -4.85 -2.86
N LYS A 205 15.42 -5.17 -4.15
CA LYS A 205 14.46 -6.16 -4.69
C LYS A 205 15.10 -7.53 -4.97
N ARG A 206 16.26 -7.83 -4.38
CA ARG A 206 17.01 -9.06 -4.71
C ARG A 206 16.23 -10.30 -4.27
N ARG A 207 15.80 -11.12 -5.24
CA ARG A 207 15.05 -12.38 -5.03
C ARG A 207 13.75 -12.16 -4.26
N SER A 208 13.09 -11.03 -4.49
CA SER A 208 11.78 -10.73 -3.90
C SER A 208 10.94 -9.93 -4.87
N TYR A 209 9.62 -10.13 -4.80
CA TYR A 209 8.65 -9.37 -5.57
C TYR A 209 8.68 -7.87 -5.18
N GLY A 210 8.56 -7.58 -3.89
CA GLY A 210 8.72 -6.23 -3.33
C GLY A 210 10.14 -5.91 -2.87
N TYR A 211 10.43 -4.63 -2.68
CA TYR A 211 11.65 -4.17 -2.03
C TYR A 211 11.67 -4.51 -0.54
N LYS A 212 12.89 -4.66 -0.04
CA LYS A 212 13.22 -4.88 1.36
C LYS A 212 14.18 -3.81 1.84
N TYR A 213 14.12 -3.45 3.11
CA TYR A 213 15.09 -2.56 3.74
C TYR A 213 16.26 -3.37 4.29
N VAL A 214 17.48 -2.86 4.10
CA VAL A 214 18.72 -3.46 4.62
C VAL A 214 19.77 -2.37 4.81
N LEU A 215 20.68 -2.55 5.76
CA LEU A 215 21.85 -1.68 5.91
C LEU A 215 22.73 -1.70 4.65
N HIS A 216 23.32 -0.55 4.35
CA HIS A 216 24.34 -0.48 3.32
C HIS A 216 25.55 -1.35 3.68
N PRO A 217 26.15 -2.07 2.71
CA PRO A 217 27.38 -2.83 2.96
C PRO A 217 28.50 -1.92 3.49
N GLY A 218 29.08 -2.28 4.63
CA GLY A 218 30.17 -1.55 5.28
C GLY A 218 29.72 -0.36 6.14
N VAL A 219 28.43 -0.12 6.32
CA VAL A 219 27.93 0.81 7.36
C VAL A 219 27.86 0.06 8.69
N SER A 220 28.49 0.60 9.73
CA SER A 220 28.40 0.00 11.06
C SER A 220 27.08 0.37 11.75
N ILE A 221 26.65 -0.45 12.71
CA ILE A 221 25.47 -0.14 13.55
C ILE A 221 25.69 1.18 14.30
N ALA A 222 26.91 1.48 14.75
CA ALA A 222 27.23 2.73 15.44
C ALA A 222 27.01 3.96 14.54
N ASP A 223 27.40 3.87 13.27
CA ASP A 223 27.17 4.95 12.29
C ASP A 223 25.67 5.11 12.01
N ALA A 224 24.94 4.00 11.86
CA ALA A 224 23.50 4.02 11.66
C ALA A 224 22.74 4.62 12.85
N ILE A 225 23.13 4.29 14.09
CA ILE A 225 22.57 4.90 15.31
C ILE A 225 22.84 6.41 15.32
N THR A 226 24.07 6.83 15.02
CA THR A 226 24.46 8.24 15.01
C THR A 226 23.66 9.04 13.99
N PHE A 227 23.53 8.52 12.78
CA PHE A 227 22.71 9.14 11.72
C PHE A 227 21.24 9.24 12.13
N THR A 228 20.67 8.16 12.69
CA THR A 228 19.25 8.13 13.10
C THR A 228 18.97 9.14 14.20
N LYS A 229 19.88 9.31 15.17
CA LYS A 229 19.77 10.35 16.21
C LYS A 229 19.74 11.74 15.59
N GLN A 230 20.61 12.02 14.63
CA GLN A 230 20.66 13.32 13.96
C GLN A 230 19.35 13.61 13.22
N GLN A 231 18.87 12.68 12.39
CA GLN A 231 17.64 12.87 11.60
C GLN A 231 16.39 13.07 12.45
N PHE A 232 16.26 12.32 13.54
CA PHE A 232 15.06 12.37 14.39
C PHE A 232 15.11 13.49 15.46
N ASN A 233 16.29 14.07 15.73
CA ASN A 233 16.43 15.20 16.68
C ASN A 233 16.39 16.58 15.99
N THR A 234 16.49 16.64 14.66
CA THR A 234 16.20 17.87 13.89
C THR A 234 14.70 18.07 13.78
N LEU A 235 14.10 18.63 14.84
CA LEU A 235 12.78 19.26 14.85
C LEU A 235 12.85 20.56 15.65
#